data_AF-A0A843GYK3-F1
#
_entry.id   AF-A0A843GYK3-F1
#
_cell.length_a   1.000
_cell.length_b   1.000
_cell.length_c   1.000
_cell.angle_alpha   90.00
_cell.angle_beta   90.00
_cell.angle_gamma   90.00
#
_symmetry.space_group_name_H-M   'P 1'
#
loop_
_entity.id
_entity.type
_entity.pdbx_description
1 polymer ?
#
loop_
_entity_poly.entity_id
_entity_poly.type
_entity_poly.pdbx_seq_one_letter_code
_entity_poly.pdbx_strand_id
1 'polypeptide(L)'
;MPEQNNIKWRIQDEQELRRVARNFNDKLRRLVKENPANKNIYPQFYNAKTDQFESRITIEALKDSIQTRADFNRELNMLKRFSKRGAEKIVEAPGNEYGSKTTVWQIQETGRMVGIVNRKRQERLAKLNLVEMANASGKLGYTVGQMFGMGLASKNKLSPTKGFTMSQTQADIRYKFRALINESRANYHKDRDQILKENYIRTLEQNFDVDDIKDVTKAIEQMPADLFILKFEAKGDSFEFAYPPNRGTDDYNNYVSELKGYWGKKDTSLTDLSRPLVATLLNQ
;
A
#
# COMPACT_ATOMS: atom_id res chain seq x y z
N MET A 1 16.12 3.77 5.79
CA MET A 1 15.40 3.30 7.00
C MET A 1 15.92 1.89 7.33
N PRO A 2 16.26 1.59 8.59
CA PRO A 2 16.62 0.23 8.98
C PRO A 2 15.44 -0.72 8.71
N GLU A 3 15.72 -1.95 8.29
CA GLU A 3 14.69 -2.96 8.07
C GLU A 3 13.87 -3.16 9.36
N GLN A 4 12.55 -3.01 9.27
CA GLN A 4 11.70 -3.33 10.41
C GLN A 4 11.64 -4.84 10.55
N ASN A 5 12.25 -5.34 11.61
CA ASN A 5 12.25 -6.77 11.93
C ASN A 5 10.82 -7.27 12.16
N ASN A 6 10.57 -8.48 11.66
CA ASN A 6 9.34 -9.21 11.96
C ASN A 6 9.15 -9.31 13.48
N ILE A 7 7.90 -9.20 13.92
CA ILE A 7 7.57 -9.30 15.34
C ILE A 7 7.94 -10.69 15.86
N LYS A 8 8.76 -10.72 16.91
CA LYS A 8 8.91 -11.91 17.75
C LYS A 8 7.75 -11.92 18.75
N TRP A 9 6.82 -12.85 18.57
CA TRP A 9 5.66 -13.02 19.45
C TRP A 9 6.10 -13.49 20.83
N ARG A 10 5.74 -12.74 21.87
CA ARG A 10 5.91 -13.14 23.27
C ARG A 10 4.58 -13.68 23.79
N ILE A 11 4.63 -14.54 24.79
CA ILE A 11 3.43 -15.05 25.48
C ILE A 11 2.55 -13.90 25.97
N GLN A 12 3.16 -12.85 26.54
CA GLN A 12 2.46 -11.65 27.01
C GLN A 12 1.75 -10.89 25.86
N ASP A 13 2.35 -10.85 24.67
CA ASP A 13 1.76 -10.19 23.50
C ASP A 13 0.49 -10.91 23.07
N GLU A 14 0.51 -12.24 23.05
CA GLU A 14 -0.65 -13.05 22.69
C GLU A 14 -1.77 -12.93 23.72
N GLN A 15 -1.44 -12.95 25.00
CA GLN A 15 -2.40 -12.79 26.08
C GLN A 15 -3.09 -11.43 26.01
N GLU A 16 -2.31 -10.37 25.80
CA GLU A 16 -2.83 -9.01 25.67
C GLU A 16 -3.69 -8.86 24.42
N LEU A 17 -3.24 -9.38 23.27
CA LEU A 17 -4.01 -9.37 22.02
C LEU A 17 -5.36 -10.08 22.20
N ARG A 18 -5.36 -11.26 22.83
CA ARG A 18 -6.58 -12.03 23.14
C ARG A 18 -7.52 -11.25 24.04
N ARG A 19 -7.00 -10.64 25.10
CA ARG A 19 -7.80 -9.84 26.04
C ARG A 19 -8.45 -8.64 25.36
N VAL A 20 -7.68 -7.90 24.57
CA VAL A 20 -8.16 -6.70 23.87
C VAL A 20 -9.19 -7.07 22.78
N ALA A 21 -8.92 -8.11 21.99
CA ALA A 21 -9.86 -8.60 20.98
C ALA A 21 -11.18 -9.09 21.60
N ARG A 22 -11.12 -9.79 22.75
CA ARG A 22 -12.31 -10.22 23.49
C ARG A 22 -13.15 -9.03 23.94
N ASN A 23 -12.55 -8.04 24.61
CA ASN A 23 -13.25 -6.85 25.09
C ASN A 23 -13.92 -6.08 23.95
N PHE A 24 -13.22 -5.97 22.83
CA PHE A 24 -13.71 -5.36 21.62
C PHE A 24 -14.94 -6.10 21.05
N ASN A 25 -14.84 -7.42 20.88
CA ASN A 25 -15.92 -8.27 20.37
C ASN A 25 -17.13 -8.29 21.32
N ASP A 26 -16.91 -8.30 22.62
CA ASP A 26 -17.98 -8.24 23.62
C ASP A 26 -18.75 -6.94 23.55
N LYS A 27 -18.05 -5.81 23.37
CA LYS A 27 -18.68 -4.52 23.18
C LYS A 27 -19.50 -4.48 21.88
N LEU A 28 -18.92 -4.92 20.77
CA LEU A 28 -19.65 -5.03 19.49
C LEU A 28 -20.92 -5.86 19.61
N ARG A 29 -20.82 -7.03 20.24
CA ARG A 29 -21.95 -7.93 20.46
C ARG A 29 -23.07 -7.27 21.26
N ARG A 30 -22.74 -6.53 22.34
CA ARG A 30 -23.73 -5.78 23.13
C ARG A 30 -24.40 -4.69 22.30
N LEU A 31 -23.63 -3.90 21.56
CA LEU A 31 -24.15 -2.82 20.73
C LEU A 31 -25.07 -3.30 19.62
N VAL A 32 -24.71 -4.40 18.93
CA VAL A 32 -25.57 -4.99 17.89
C VAL A 32 -26.85 -5.57 18.49
N LYS A 33 -26.78 -6.14 19.70
CA LYS A 33 -27.97 -6.64 20.40
C LYS A 33 -28.90 -5.50 20.84
N GLU A 34 -28.35 -4.43 21.39
CA GLU A 34 -29.09 -3.25 21.87
C GLU A 34 -29.66 -2.43 20.72
N ASN A 35 -28.93 -2.31 19.61
CA ASN A 35 -29.29 -1.50 18.45
C ASN A 35 -29.07 -2.26 17.12
N PRO A 36 -29.91 -3.25 16.78
CA PRO A 36 -29.72 -4.08 15.59
C PRO A 36 -29.71 -3.30 14.27
N ALA A 37 -30.49 -2.22 14.17
CA ALA A 37 -30.55 -1.34 12.99
C ALA A 37 -29.19 -0.73 12.63
N ASN A 38 -28.29 -0.59 13.62
CA ASN A 38 -26.99 0.03 13.45
C ASN A 38 -25.86 -0.98 13.17
N LYS A 39 -26.17 -2.27 13.01
CA LYS A 39 -25.18 -3.34 12.76
C LYS A 39 -24.21 -3.03 11.61
N ASN A 40 -24.69 -2.34 10.57
CA ASN A 40 -23.91 -1.99 9.38
C ASN A 40 -23.07 -0.70 9.52
N ILE A 41 -23.23 0.01 10.64
CA ILE A 41 -22.50 1.24 10.97
C ILE A 41 -21.34 0.92 11.93
N TYR A 42 -21.56 0.01 12.87
CA TYR A 42 -20.51 -0.46 13.78
C TYR A 42 -19.32 -1.08 13.03
N PRO A 43 -18.12 -1.09 13.64
CA PRO A 43 -16.93 -1.64 13.00
C PRO A 43 -17.14 -3.08 12.49
N GLN A 44 -16.78 -3.31 11.23
CA GLN A 44 -16.76 -4.61 10.59
C GLN A 44 -15.34 -4.89 10.12
N PHE A 45 -14.94 -6.16 10.17
CA PHE A 45 -13.60 -6.60 9.81
C PHE A 45 -13.66 -7.40 8.55
N TYR A 46 -12.84 -7.03 7.57
CA TYR A 46 -12.69 -7.85 6.38
C TYR A 46 -11.83 -9.07 6.70
N ASN A 47 -12.38 -10.25 6.51
CA ASN A 47 -11.65 -11.50 6.57
C ASN A 47 -11.22 -11.89 5.14
N ALA A 48 -9.92 -11.83 4.88
CA ALA A 48 -9.36 -12.14 3.57
C ALA A 48 -9.54 -13.62 3.16
N LYS A 49 -9.70 -14.54 4.13
CA LYS A 49 -9.89 -15.97 3.84
C LYS A 49 -11.32 -16.27 3.37
N THR A 50 -12.29 -15.51 3.86
CA THR A 50 -13.72 -15.71 3.54
C THR A 50 -14.25 -14.68 2.55
N ASP A 51 -13.44 -13.69 2.18
CA ASP A 51 -13.81 -12.52 1.37
C ASP A 51 -15.06 -11.78 1.90
N GLN A 52 -15.26 -11.79 3.22
CA GLN A 52 -16.47 -11.27 3.85
C GLN A 52 -16.17 -10.30 4.99
N PHE A 53 -17.14 -9.42 5.26
CA PHE A 53 -17.15 -8.57 6.44
C PHE A 53 -17.73 -9.32 7.64
N GLU A 54 -16.91 -9.54 8.65
CA GLU A 54 -17.30 -10.15 9.90
C GLU A 54 -17.57 -9.09 10.97
N SER A 55 -18.56 -9.38 11.81
CA SER A 55 -18.90 -8.56 12.99
C SER A 55 -17.97 -8.83 14.19
N ARG A 56 -16.93 -9.64 14.00
CA ARG A 56 -15.97 -10.03 15.03
C ARG A 56 -14.56 -10.02 14.46
N ILE A 57 -13.60 -9.71 15.30
CA ILE A 57 -12.18 -9.86 14.98
C ILE A 57 -11.67 -11.17 15.57
N THR A 58 -10.90 -11.93 14.78
CA THR A 58 -10.24 -13.17 15.22
C THR A 58 -8.77 -12.92 15.52
N ILE A 59 -8.18 -13.77 16.36
CA ILE A 59 -6.75 -13.65 16.71
C ILE A 59 -5.88 -13.99 15.51
N GLU A 60 -6.33 -14.94 14.71
CA GLU A 60 -5.69 -15.38 13.48
C GLU A 60 -5.65 -14.23 12.48
N ALA A 61 -6.76 -13.53 12.25
CA ALA A 61 -6.79 -12.36 11.35
C ALA A 61 -5.92 -11.20 11.87
N LEU A 62 -5.84 -11.01 13.19
CA LEU A 62 -4.95 -10.02 13.78
C LEU A 62 -3.49 -10.41 13.57
N LYS A 63 -3.11 -11.66 13.87
CA LYS A 63 -1.75 -12.14 13.66
C LYS A 63 -1.33 -12.07 12.19
N ASP A 64 -2.21 -12.44 11.28
CA ASP A 64 -1.97 -12.37 9.83
C ASP A 64 -1.75 -10.92 9.34
N SER A 65 -2.33 -9.92 10.03
CA SER A 65 -2.16 -8.50 9.67
C SER A 65 -1.02 -7.78 10.40
N ILE A 66 -0.45 -8.40 11.45
CA ILE A 66 0.61 -7.83 12.28
C ILE A 66 1.95 -8.45 11.89
N GLN A 67 2.76 -7.69 11.14
CA GLN A 67 4.12 -8.10 10.78
C GLN A 67 5.17 -7.49 11.70
N THR A 68 4.97 -6.25 12.15
CA THR A 68 5.95 -5.51 12.96
C THR A 68 5.44 -5.19 14.36
N ARG A 69 6.34 -4.78 15.27
CA ARG A 69 5.94 -4.27 16.58
C ARG A 69 5.10 -2.99 16.48
N ALA A 70 5.35 -2.17 15.47
CA ALA A 70 4.55 -0.98 15.20
C ALA A 70 3.12 -1.35 14.78
N ASP A 71 2.96 -2.38 13.93
CA ASP A 71 1.63 -2.90 13.58
C ASP A 71 0.92 -3.46 14.82
N PHE A 72 1.60 -4.25 15.64
CA PHE A 72 1.04 -4.79 16.89
C PHE A 72 0.49 -3.68 17.78
N ASN A 73 1.30 -2.64 18.04
CA ASN A 73 0.88 -1.50 18.85
C ASN A 73 -0.26 -0.71 18.19
N ARG A 74 -0.28 -0.57 16.87
CA ARG A 74 -1.36 0.11 16.14
C ARG A 74 -2.67 -0.64 16.30
N GLU A 75 -2.70 -1.93 15.96
CA GLU A 75 -3.91 -2.77 16.01
C GLU A 75 -4.45 -2.84 17.44
N LEU A 76 -3.57 -3.08 18.42
CA LEU A 76 -3.94 -3.15 19.83
C LEU A 76 -4.54 -1.83 20.33
N ASN A 77 -3.93 -0.70 19.98
CA ASN A 77 -4.46 0.60 20.39
C ASN A 77 -5.76 0.96 19.66
N MET A 78 -5.91 0.57 18.39
CA MET A 78 -7.13 0.75 17.61
C MET A 78 -8.32 0.04 18.30
N LEU A 79 -8.15 -1.22 18.69
CA LEU A 79 -9.17 -2.00 19.41
C LEU A 79 -9.44 -1.44 20.82
N LYS A 80 -8.40 -1.04 21.56
CA LYS A 80 -8.55 -0.40 22.87
C LYS A 80 -9.34 0.91 22.78
N ARG A 81 -9.12 1.73 21.74
CA ARG A 81 -9.84 2.99 21.54
C ARG A 81 -11.32 2.78 21.28
N PHE A 82 -11.70 1.76 20.51
CA PHE A 82 -13.12 1.42 20.34
C PHE A 82 -13.76 0.97 21.65
N SER A 83 -13.00 0.28 22.51
CA SER A 83 -13.50 -0.20 23.80
C SER A 83 -13.83 0.94 24.77
N LYS A 84 -13.29 2.15 24.59
CA LYS A 84 -13.60 3.32 25.43
C LYS A 84 -15.04 3.78 25.29
N ARG A 85 -15.66 4.23 26.38
CA ARG A 85 -17.04 4.77 26.36
C ARG A 85 -17.15 5.98 25.43
N GLY A 86 -18.25 6.06 24.69
CA GLY A 86 -18.53 7.14 23.75
C GLY A 86 -17.92 6.94 22.35
N ALA A 87 -16.99 6.00 22.19
CA ALA A 87 -16.40 5.65 20.90
C ALA A 87 -17.42 5.01 19.92
N GLU A 88 -18.44 4.36 20.50
CA GLU A 88 -19.55 3.70 19.83
C GLU A 88 -20.63 4.65 19.30
N LYS A 89 -20.61 5.93 19.71
CA LYS A 89 -21.66 6.87 19.35
C LYS A 89 -21.71 7.02 17.84
N ILE A 90 -22.93 6.92 17.30
CA ILE A 90 -23.19 7.10 15.89
C ILE A 90 -23.40 8.58 15.65
N VAL A 91 -22.66 9.10 14.69
CA VAL A 91 -22.70 10.48 14.23
C VAL A 91 -22.77 10.47 12.71
N GLU A 92 -23.26 11.55 12.14
CA GLU A 92 -23.14 11.75 10.70
C GLU A 92 -21.67 11.94 10.34
N ALA A 93 -21.25 11.35 9.24
CA ALA A 93 -19.90 11.54 8.74
C ALA A 93 -19.68 13.03 8.46
N PRO A 94 -18.59 13.64 8.99
CA PRO A 94 -18.36 15.06 8.87
C PRO A 94 -18.33 15.48 7.41
N GLY A 95 -19.15 16.48 7.10
CA GLY A 95 -19.30 16.95 5.74
C GLY A 95 -19.80 15.85 4.82
N ASN A 96 -20.98 15.30 5.08
CA ASN A 96 -21.64 14.38 4.15
C ASN A 96 -23.08 14.81 3.88
N GLU A 97 -23.35 15.22 2.65
CA GLU A 97 -24.68 15.60 2.17
C GLU A 97 -25.65 14.41 2.11
N TYR A 98 -25.15 13.17 2.01
CA TYR A 98 -25.96 11.95 2.01
C TYR A 98 -26.38 11.47 3.40
N GLY A 99 -25.98 12.18 4.47
CA GLY A 99 -26.31 11.80 5.85
C GLY A 99 -25.79 10.41 6.27
N SER A 100 -24.73 9.90 5.62
CA SER A 100 -24.21 8.56 5.99
C SER A 100 -23.64 8.59 7.40
N LYS A 101 -23.83 7.48 8.11
CA LYS A 101 -23.59 7.38 9.54
C LYS A 101 -22.31 6.62 9.82
N THR A 102 -21.56 7.06 10.80
CA THR A 102 -20.33 6.41 11.22
C THR A 102 -20.17 6.52 12.73
N THR A 103 -19.24 5.75 13.29
CA THR A 103 -18.91 5.87 14.71
C THR A 103 -17.91 7.00 14.94
N VAL A 104 -17.98 7.64 16.10
CA VAL A 104 -16.94 8.60 16.55
C VAL A 104 -15.55 7.96 16.47
N TRP A 105 -15.45 6.67 16.81
CA TRP A 105 -14.21 5.91 16.65
C TRP A 105 -13.69 5.87 15.21
N GLN A 106 -14.53 5.54 14.22
CA GLN A 106 -14.13 5.49 12.81
C GLN A 106 -13.60 6.84 12.31
N ILE A 107 -14.22 7.96 12.70
CA ILE A 107 -13.75 9.31 12.36
C ILE A 107 -12.34 9.55 12.90
N GLN A 108 -12.13 9.23 14.18
CA GLN A 108 -10.84 9.45 14.81
C GLN A 108 -9.75 8.53 14.25
N GLU A 109 -10.05 7.25 14.02
CA GLU A 109 -9.09 6.32 13.38
C GLU A 109 -8.76 6.75 11.95
N THR A 110 -9.75 7.21 11.18
CA THR A 110 -9.55 7.73 9.82
C THR A 110 -8.55 8.88 9.83
N GLY A 111 -8.73 9.86 10.72
CA GLY A 111 -7.79 10.99 10.83
C GLY A 111 -6.35 10.55 11.16
N ARG A 112 -6.19 9.59 12.07
CA ARG A 112 -4.87 9.04 12.42
C ARG A 112 -4.22 8.33 11.23
N MET A 113 -4.99 7.49 10.53
CA MET A 113 -4.48 6.74 9.38
C MET A 113 -4.13 7.64 8.20
N VAL A 114 -4.93 8.69 7.94
CA VAL A 114 -4.64 9.70 6.91
C VAL A 114 -3.27 10.34 7.13
N GLY A 115 -2.93 10.71 8.37
CA GLY A 115 -1.62 11.27 8.69
C GLY A 115 -0.47 10.29 8.38
N ILE A 116 -0.63 9.01 8.74
CA ILE A 116 0.35 7.96 8.44
C ILE A 116 0.51 7.76 6.94
N VAL A 117 -0.60 7.66 6.22
CA VAL A 117 -0.63 7.44 4.77
C VAL A 117 0.00 8.62 4.04
N ASN A 118 -0.35 9.85 4.39
CA ASN A 118 0.21 11.04 3.75
C ASN A 118 1.72 11.15 3.95
N ARG A 119 2.23 10.81 5.13
CA ARG A 119 3.69 10.75 5.37
C ARG A 119 4.38 9.74 4.44
N LYS A 120 3.83 8.53 4.30
CA LYS A 120 4.37 7.51 3.38
C LYS A 120 4.32 7.96 1.93
N ARG A 121 3.24 8.61 1.51
CA ARG A 121 3.10 9.16 0.16
C ARG A 121 4.12 10.25 -0.11
N GLN A 122 4.39 11.13 0.86
CA GLN A 122 5.44 12.15 0.76
C GLN A 122 6.83 11.51 0.66
N GLU A 123 7.15 10.51 1.48
CA GLU A 123 8.40 9.76 1.39
C GLU A 123 8.58 9.11 0.01
N ARG A 124 7.51 8.52 -0.53
CA ARG A 124 7.52 7.92 -1.88
C ARG A 124 7.66 8.96 -2.98
N LEU A 125 6.98 10.10 -2.86
CA LEU A 125 7.09 11.22 -3.81
C LEU A 125 8.52 11.77 -3.85
N ALA A 126 9.17 11.89 -2.68
CA ALA A 126 10.57 12.29 -2.62
C ALA A 126 11.49 11.30 -3.36
N LYS A 127 11.28 9.99 -3.16
CA LYS A 127 12.01 8.96 -3.93
C LYS A 127 11.76 9.04 -5.43
N LEU A 128 10.51 9.24 -5.84
CA LEU A 128 10.14 9.37 -7.25
C LEU A 128 10.84 10.56 -7.91
N ASN A 129 10.83 11.71 -7.25
CA ASN A 129 11.53 12.90 -7.74
C ASN A 129 13.04 12.65 -7.90
N LEU A 130 13.68 11.91 -6.98
CA LEU A 130 15.10 11.54 -7.11
C LEU A 130 15.37 10.65 -8.33
N VAL A 131 14.48 9.68 -8.61
CA VAL A 131 14.59 8.84 -9.80
C VAL A 131 14.41 9.67 -11.08
N GLU A 132 13.43 10.56 -11.13
CA GLU A 132 13.23 11.47 -12.26
C GLU A 132 14.46 12.38 -12.50
N MET A 133 15.08 12.90 -11.44
CA MET A 133 16.31 13.70 -11.55
C MET A 133 17.51 12.88 -12.03
N ALA A 134 17.65 11.65 -11.55
CA ALA A 134 18.71 10.74 -12.01
C ALA A 134 18.52 10.32 -13.48
N ASN A 135 17.27 10.24 -13.96
CA ASN A 135 16.95 10.04 -15.37
C ASN A 135 17.32 11.26 -16.21
N ALA A 136 16.89 12.45 -15.80
CA ALA A 136 17.17 13.70 -16.51
C ALA A 136 18.68 13.97 -16.64
N SER A 137 19.48 13.53 -15.67
CA SER A 137 20.94 13.64 -15.69
C SER A 137 21.67 12.52 -16.45
N GLY A 138 20.93 11.59 -17.09
CA GLY A 138 21.50 10.46 -17.83
C GLY A 138 22.18 9.40 -16.96
N LYS A 139 22.13 9.53 -15.64
CA LYS A 139 22.78 8.62 -14.66
C LYS A 139 22.11 7.26 -14.54
N LEU A 140 20.90 7.12 -15.09
CA LEU A 140 20.15 5.86 -15.15
C LEU A 140 20.09 5.28 -16.58
N GLY A 141 20.83 5.87 -17.53
CA GLY A 141 21.12 5.24 -18.82
C GLY A 141 19.98 5.17 -19.83
N TYR A 142 18.82 5.79 -19.60
CA TYR A 142 17.74 5.92 -20.60
C TYR A 142 17.45 7.38 -20.95
N THR A 143 17.27 7.64 -22.24
CA THR A 143 17.11 8.98 -22.83
C THR A 143 15.67 9.48 -22.70
N VAL A 144 15.53 10.74 -22.29
CA VAL A 144 14.27 11.45 -22.00
C VAL A 144 13.54 11.88 -23.28
N GLY A 145 13.16 10.91 -24.11
CA GLY A 145 12.17 11.14 -25.16
C GLY A 145 10.79 10.78 -24.63
N GLN A 146 9.93 11.78 -24.37
CA GLN A 146 8.48 11.62 -24.04
C GLN A 146 8.05 11.44 -22.56
N MET A 147 8.84 11.86 -21.55
CA MET A 147 8.41 11.78 -20.14
C MET A 147 7.57 12.97 -19.62
N PHE A 148 7.41 14.05 -20.40
CA PHE A 148 6.67 15.24 -19.97
C PHE A 148 5.17 15.07 -20.22
N GLY A 149 4.49 14.38 -19.31
CA GLY A 149 3.02 14.31 -19.28
C GLY A 149 2.45 13.23 -18.36
N MET A 150 3.17 12.10 -18.18
CA MET A 150 2.59 10.90 -17.55
C MET A 150 3.08 10.62 -16.12
N GLY A 151 4.26 11.11 -15.71
CA GLY A 151 4.67 11.12 -14.29
C GLY A 151 3.71 11.88 -13.37
N LEU A 152 2.90 12.80 -13.94
CA LEU A 152 1.80 13.45 -13.23
C LEU A 152 0.74 12.45 -12.72
N ALA A 153 0.45 11.37 -13.43
CA ALA A 153 -0.55 10.39 -12.99
C ALA A 153 -0.09 9.64 -11.73
N SER A 154 1.18 9.27 -11.67
CA SER A 154 1.83 8.69 -10.48
C SER A 154 1.86 9.70 -9.33
N LYS A 155 2.23 10.96 -9.59
CA LYS A 155 2.22 12.04 -8.57
C LYS A 155 0.82 12.37 -8.06
N ASN A 156 -0.19 12.34 -8.93
CA ASN A 156 -1.59 12.54 -8.57
C ASN A 156 -2.11 11.41 -7.66
N LYS A 157 -1.68 10.16 -7.89
CA LYS A 157 -1.98 9.03 -6.99
C LYS A 157 -1.28 9.15 -5.63
N LEU A 158 -0.14 9.84 -5.56
CA LEU A 158 0.59 10.16 -4.32
C LEU A 158 0.15 11.48 -3.68
N SER A 159 -0.85 12.17 -4.22
CA SER A 159 -1.41 13.35 -3.59
C SER A 159 -1.94 13.01 -2.18
N PRO A 160 -1.89 13.98 -1.24
CA PRO A 160 -2.40 13.76 0.11
C PRO A 160 -3.85 13.30 0.08
N THR A 161 -4.13 12.15 0.68
CA THR A 161 -5.52 11.76 0.89
C THR A 161 -6.13 12.63 1.99
N LYS A 162 -7.39 13.02 1.79
CA LYS A 162 -8.20 13.67 2.82
C LYS A 162 -8.93 12.60 3.65
N GLY A 163 -9.38 12.98 4.86
CA GLY A 163 -10.29 12.18 5.69
C GLY A 163 -11.67 12.01 5.04
N PHE A 164 -12.74 11.81 5.79
CA PHE A 164 -14.07 11.77 5.19
C PHE A 164 -14.34 13.06 4.38
N THR A 165 -14.92 12.90 3.20
CA THR A 165 -15.20 14.00 2.26
C THR A 165 -16.69 14.12 1.99
N MET A 166 -17.12 15.30 1.56
CA MET A 166 -18.45 15.54 0.99
C MET A 166 -18.75 14.50 -0.08
N SER A 167 -19.99 13.99 -0.09
CA SER A 167 -20.55 13.01 -1.05
C SER A 167 -20.20 11.52 -0.89
N GLN A 168 -19.78 11.03 0.28
CA GLN A 168 -19.52 9.60 0.47
C GLN A 168 -20.76 8.82 0.90
N THR A 169 -21.12 7.76 0.17
CA THR A 169 -22.11 6.78 0.64
C THR A 169 -21.57 5.96 1.81
N GLN A 170 -22.45 5.22 2.50
CA GLN A 170 -22.03 4.29 3.55
C GLN A 170 -21.02 3.24 3.04
N ALA A 171 -21.15 2.80 1.78
CA ALA A 171 -20.21 1.87 1.16
C ALA A 171 -18.84 2.52 0.95
N ASP A 172 -18.81 3.78 0.50
CA ASP A 172 -17.57 4.53 0.28
C ASP A 172 -16.80 4.76 1.58
N ILE A 173 -17.52 5.07 2.67
CA ILE A 173 -16.93 5.21 4.01
C ILE A 173 -16.23 3.90 4.41
N ARG A 174 -16.90 2.75 4.23
CA ARG A 174 -16.31 1.44 4.55
C ARG A 174 -15.10 1.12 3.67
N TYR A 175 -15.22 1.34 2.36
CA TYR A 175 -14.14 1.10 1.42
C TYR A 175 -12.91 1.97 1.75
N LYS A 176 -13.12 3.27 1.98
CA LYS A 176 -12.07 4.20 2.35
C LYS A 176 -11.40 3.82 3.67
N PHE A 177 -12.18 3.46 4.68
CA PHE A 177 -11.63 3.02 5.96
C PHE A 177 -10.73 1.79 5.81
N ARG A 178 -11.17 0.80 5.01
CA ARG A 178 -10.37 -0.39 4.69
C ARG A 178 -9.09 -0.03 3.94
N ALA A 179 -9.18 0.81 2.92
CA ALA A 179 -8.02 1.25 2.15
C ALA A 179 -6.97 1.92 3.06
N LEU A 180 -7.42 2.79 3.96
CA LEU A 180 -6.56 3.47 4.93
C LEU A 180 -5.92 2.50 5.94
N ILE A 181 -6.67 1.50 6.44
CA ILE A 181 -6.10 0.44 7.30
C ILE A 181 -4.94 -0.25 6.58
N ASN A 182 -5.19 -0.70 5.34
CA ASN A 182 -4.19 -1.41 4.55
C ASN A 182 -2.97 -0.54 4.25
N GLU A 183 -3.16 0.67 3.74
CA GLU A 183 -2.08 1.59 3.38
C GLU A 183 -1.28 2.06 4.61
N SER A 184 -1.91 2.10 5.79
CA SER A 184 -1.23 2.45 7.04
C SER A 184 -0.28 1.36 7.58
N ARG A 185 -0.36 0.11 7.10
CA ARG A 185 0.51 -1.01 7.52
C ARG A 185 1.98 -0.76 7.23
N ALA A 186 2.87 -1.09 8.14
CA ALA A 186 4.30 -0.76 8.03
C ALA A 186 4.90 -1.17 6.68
N ASN A 187 4.65 -2.40 6.25
CA ASN A 187 5.22 -2.97 5.04
C ASN A 187 4.32 -2.89 3.81
N TYR A 188 3.21 -2.15 3.84
CA TYR A 188 2.23 -2.11 2.74
C TYR A 188 2.85 -1.92 1.36
N HIS A 189 3.69 -0.88 1.19
CA HIS A 189 4.34 -0.62 -0.09
C HIS A 189 5.40 -1.68 -0.41
N LYS A 190 6.13 -2.19 0.59
CA LYS A 190 7.15 -3.23 0.38
C LYS A 190 6.52 -4.51 -0.17
N ASP A 191 5.47 -5.00 0.50
CA ASP A 191 4.77 -6.22 0.12
C ASP A 191 4.11 -6.06 -1.26
N ARG A 192 3.42 -4.93 -1.46
CA ARG A 192 2.77 -4.62 -2.75
C ARG A 192 3.78 -4.54 -3.89
N ASP A 193 4.88 -3.82 -3.69
CA ASP A 193 5.90 -3.60 -4.73
C ASP A 193 6.61 -4.92 -5.08
N GLN A 194 6.84 -5.79 -4.10
CA GLN A 194 7.38 -7.14 -4.31
C GLN A 194 6.42 -8.01 -5.13
N ILE A 195 5.13 -8.05 -4.77
CA ILE A 195 4.10 -8.80 -5.50
C ILE A 195 4.00 -8.33 -6.96
N LEU A 196 4.03 -7.01 -7.17
CA LEU A 196 3.99 -6.43 -8.52
C LEU A 196 5.24 -6.81 -9.34
N LYS A 197 6.43 -6.81 -8.73
CA LYS A 197 7.66 -7.26 -9.37
C LYS A 197 7.58 -8.74 -9.79
N GLU A 198 7.15 -9.60 -8.88
CA GLU A 198 7.01 -11.05 -9.14
C GLU A 198 5.97 -11.34 -10.23
N ASN A 199 4.82 -10.64 -10.19
CA ASN A 199 3.79 -10.79 -11.21
C ASN A 199 4.28 -10.31 -12.59
N TYR A 200 5.08 -9.24 -12.64
CA TYR A 200 5.67 -8.76 -13.89
C TYR A 200 6.66 -9.77 -14.47
N ILE A 201 7.58 -10.31 -13.66
CA ILE A 201 8.51 -11.38 -14.09
C ILE A 201 7.72 -12.59 -14.62
N ARG A 202 6.71 -13.06 -13.86
CA ARG A 202 5.87 -14.20 -14.28
C ARG A 202 5.18 -13.94 -15.62
N THR A 203 4.73 -12.71 -15.86
CA THR A 203 4.09 -12.33 -17.13
C THR A 203 5.09 -12.40 -18.28
N LEU A 204 6.31 -11.88 -18.07
CA LEU A 204 7.36 -11.99 -19.07
C LEU A 204 7.64 -13.47 -19.40
N GLU A 205 7.81 -14.32 -18.39
CA GLU A 205 8.07 -15.76 -18.57
C GLU A 205 6.91 -16.52 -19.24
N GLN A 206 5.67 -16.08 -19.05
CA GLN A 206 4.50 -16.69 -19.68
C GLN A 206 4.35 -16.30 -21.15
N ASN A 207 4.80 -15.10 -21.49
CA ASN A 207 4.51 -14.50 -22.79
C ASN A 207 5.69 -14.56 -23.76
N PHE A 208 6.93 -14.61 -23.27
CA PHE A 208 8.15 -14.63 -24.08
C PHE A 208 8.88 -15.96 -23.95
N ASP A 209 9.76 -16.26 -24.91
CA ASP A 209 10.70 -17.36 -24.73
C ASP A 209 11.70 -17.04 -23.62
N VAL A 210 11.86 -17.98 -22.68
CA VAL A 210 12.70 -17.80 -21.49
C VAL A 210 14.13 -17.44 -21.85
N ASP A 211 14.69 -18.00 -22.93
CA ASP A 211 16.06 -17.71 -23.34
C ASP A 211 16.22 -16.28 -23.88
N ASP A 212 15.17 -15.73 -24.53
CA ASP A 212 15.19 -14.37 -25.06
C ASP A 212 15.20 -13.31 -23.96
N ILE A 213 14.50 -13.56 -22.84
CA ILE A 213 14.32 -12.60 -21.74
C ILE A 213 15.13 -12.91 -20.48
N LYS A 214 15.93 -13.98 -20.46
CA LYS A 214 16.68 -14.42 -19.27
C LYS A 214 17.52 -13.33 -18.60
N ASP A 215 18.19 -12.50 -19.39
CA ASP A 215 19.01 -11.41 -18.88
C ASP A 215 18.15 -10.27 -18.30
N VAL A 216 16.96 -10.05 -18.89
CA VAL A 216 15.98 -9.06 -18.42
C VAL A 216 15.39 -9.50 -17.08
N THR A 217 14.91 -10.75 -16.98
CA THR A 217 14.33 -11.26 -15.73
C THR A 217 15.36 -11.27 -14.61
N LYS A 218 16.59 -11.71 -14.88
CA LYS A 218 17.70 -11.67 -13.93
C LYS A 218 18.03 -10.25 -13.45
N ALA A 219 18.02 -9.26 -14.34
CA ALA A 219 18.24 -7.87 -13.97
C ALA A 219 17.14 -7.33 -13.06
N ILE A 220 15.87 -7.65 -13.35
CA ILE A 220 14.72 -7.26 -12.53
C ILE A 220 14.74 -7.96 -11.16
N GLU A 221 15.06 -9.25 -11.12
CA GLU A 221 15.16 -10.02 -9.87
C GLU A 221 16.15 -9.38 -8.88
N GLN A 222 17.33 -8.98 -9.38
CA GLN A 222 18.39 -8.33 -8.61
C GLN A 222 18.02 -6.92 -8.15
N MET A 223 17.03 -6.28 -8.78
CA MET A 223 16.59 -4.93 -8.44
C MET A 223 15.74 -4.91 -7.16
N PRO A 224 15.98 -3.97 -6.23
CA PRO A 224 15.05 -3.71 -5.13
C PRO A 224 13.64 -3.43 -5.67
N ALA A 225 12.63 -4.05 -5.06
CA ALA A 225 11.25 -3.96 -5.56
C ALA A 225 10.71 -2.51 -5.56
N ASP A 226 11.06 -1.71 -4.56
CA ASP A 226 10.66 -0.30 -4.52
C ASP A 226 11.27 0.49 -5.67
N LEU A 227 12.53 0.23 -6.01
CA LEU A 227 13.17 0.84 -7.17
C LEU A 227 12.52 0.39 -8.49
N PHE A 228 12.23 -0.89 -8.64
CA PHE A 228 11.55 -1.43 -9.82
C PHE A 228 10.22 -0.70 -10.07
N ILE A 229 9.39 -0.54 -9.03
CA ILE A 229 8.11 0.17 -9.17
C ILE A 229 8.32 1.67 -9.44
N LEU A 230 9.29 2.32 -8.81
CA LEU A 230 9.57 3.73 -9.04
C LEU A 230 10.02 4.00 -10.48
N LYS A 231 10.78 3.09 -11.10
CA LYS A 231 11.13 3.19 -12.52
C LYS A 231 9.91 3.14 -13.44
N PHE A 232 8.98 2.22 -13.17
CA PHE A 232 7.69 2.14 -13.86
C PHE A 232 6.87 3.43 -13.67
N GLU A 233 6.70 3.86 -12.42
CA GLU A 233 5.93 5.05 -12.06
C GLU A 233 6.52 6.33 -12.68
N ALA A 234 7.85 6.41 -12.83
CA ALA A 234 8.55 7.54 -13.45
C ALA A 234 8.37 7.57 -14.97
N LYS A 235 8.37 6.42 -15.65
CA LYS A 235 8.11 6.34 -17.09
C LYS A 235 6.66 6.73 -17.43
N GLY A 236 5.76 6.62 -16.45
CA GLY A 236 4.34 6.89 -16.65
C GLY A 236 3.60 5.76 -17.35
N ASP A 237 4.26 4.62 -17.55
CA ASP A 237 3.64 3.42 -18.10
C ASP A 237 2.55 2.91 -17.13
N SER A 238 1.40 2.52 -17.69
CA SER A 238 0.50 1.59 -17.03
C SER A 238 1.27 0.27 -16.82
N PHE A 239 0.98 -0.44 -15.72
CA PHE A 239 1.33 -1.86 -15.60
C PHE A 239 0.47 -2.64 -16.62
N GLU A 240 0.72 -2.44 -17.91
CA GLU A 240 0.19 -3.27 -18.96
C GLU A 240 1.08 -4.49 -19.03
N PHE A 241 0.47 -5.65 -18.79
CA PHE A 241 1.11 -6.94 -18.96
C PHE A 241 1.62 -7.00 -20.41
N ALA A 242 2.93 -7.14 -20.57
CA ALA A 242 3.56 -7.18 -21.89
C ALA A 242 3.05 -8.41 -22.65
N TYR A 243 2.17 -8.19 -23.61
CA TYR A 243 1.76 -9.21 -24.58
C TYR A 243 2.60 -9.03 -25.83
N PRO A 244 3.51 -9.97 -26.13
CA PRO A 244 4.37 -9.85 -27.28
C PRO A 244 3.58 -10.00 -28.58
N PRO A 245 4.09 -9.38 -29.66
CA PRO A 245 3.76 -9.79 -31.01
C PRO A 245 4.07 -11.27 -31.24
N ASN A 246 3.55 -11.85 -32.33
CA ASN A 246 3.85 -13.24 -32.68
C ASN A 246 5.37 -13.50 -32.72
N ARG A 247 5.79 -14.60 -32.09
CA ARG A 247 7.20 -14.99 -32.05
C ARG A 247 7.78 -15.14 -33.47
N GLY A 248 8.99 -14.60 -33.66
CA GLY A 248 9.70 -14.65 -34.94
C GLY A 248 9.40 -13.50 -35.90
N THR A 249 8.59 -12.51 -35.51
CA THR A 249 8.45 -11.24 -36.23
C THR A 249 9.55 -10.25 -35.82
N ASP A 250 9.82 -9.28 -36.70
CA ASP A 250 10.70 -8.16 -36.38
C ASP A 250 10.18 -7.37 -35.17
N ASP A 251 8.85 -7.25 -35.03
CA ASP A 251 8.22 -6.59 -33.88
C ASP A 251 8.54 -7.30 -32.55
N TYR A 252 8.54 -8.65 -32.53
CA TYR A 252 8.93 -9.42 -31.34
C TYR A 252 10.40 -9.16 -30.97
N ASN A 253 11.30 -9.22 -31.95
CA ASN A 253 12.73 -9.01 -31.74
C ASN A 253 13.03 -7.58 -31.28
N ASN A 254 12.35 -6.59 -31.86
CA ASN A 254 12.45 -5.19 -31.45
C ASN A 254 11.97 -5.01 -30.01
N TYR A 255 10.84 -5.63 -29.63
CA TYR A 255 10.33 -5.56 -28.27
C TYR A 255 11.30 -6.17 -27.24
N VAL A 256 11.87 -7.35 -27.55
CA VAL A 256 12.89 -7.99 -26.71
C VAL A 256 14.14 -7.11 -26.59
N SER A 257 14.56 -6.46 -27.67
CA SER A 257 15.67 -5.52 -27.68
C SER A 257 15.40 -4.28 -26.81
N GLU A 258 14.18 -3.73 -26.87
CA GLU A 258 13.75 -2.63 -26.00
C GLU A 258 13.75 -3.03 -24.53
N LEU A 259 13.22 -4.22 -24.19
CA LEU A 259 13.28 -4.75 -22.82
C LEU A 259 14.72 -4.89 -22.33
N LYS A 260 15.63 -5.42 -23.16
CA LYS A 260 17.06 -5.54 -22.85
C LYS A 260 17.72 -4.17 -22.68
N GLY A 261 17.39 -3.21 -23.54
CA GLY A 261 17.90 -1.84 -23.43
C GLY A 261 17.45 -1.13 -22.15
N TYR A 262 16.22 -1.40 -21.71
CA TYR A 262 15.63 -0.78 -20.53
C TYR A 262 16.07 -1.43 -19.21
N TRP A 263 16.05 -2.76 -19.14
CA TRP A 263 16.36 -3.51 -17.91
C TRP A 263 17.81 -3.99 -17.82
N GLY A 264 18.47 -4.25 -18.96
CA GLY A 264 19.79 -4.88 -19.03
C GLY A 264 20.97 -3.96 -18.72
N LYS A 265 20.76 -2.65 -18.55
CA LYS A 265 21.82 -1.75 -18.09
C LYS A 265 22.00 -1.88 -16.58
N LYS A 266 23.23 -2.22 -16.14
CA LYS A 266 23.60 -2.22 -14.72
C LYS A 266 23.48 -0.79 -14.16
N ASP A 267 22.40 -0.53 -13.44
CA ASP A 267 22.26 0.69 -12.66
C ASP A 267 23.07 0.59 -11.38
N THR A 268 24.28 1.14 -11.42
CA THR A 268 25.19 1.21 -10.27
C THR A 268 24.92 2.39 -9.34
N SER A 269 23.96 3.28 -9.63
CA SER A 269 23.95 4.64 -9.06
C SER A 269 22.90 4.94 -7.97
N LEU A 270 21.86 4.11 -7.78
CA LEU A 270 20.77 4.46 -6.84
C LEU A 270 20.95 3.93 -5.41
N THR A 271 21.73 2.86 -5.22
CA THR A 271 22.13 2.41 -3.88
C THR A 271 22.91 3.50 -3.15
N ASP A 272 23.70 4.32 -3.85
CA ASP A 272 24.48 5.44 -3.30
C ASP A 272 23.67 6.71 -3.05
N LEU A 273 22.60 6.96 -3.82
CA LEU A 273 21.74 8.15 -3.66
C LEU A 273 20.77 8.04 -2.48
N SER A 274 20.57 6.84 -1.93
CA SER A 274 19.54 6.53 -0.93
C SER A 274 19.83 7.00 0.51
N ARG A 275 21.07 7.40 0.84
CA ARG A 275 21.47 7.72 2.23
C ARG A 275 21.69 9.21 2.52
N PRO A 276 22.34 10.04 1.68
CA PRO A 276 22.61 11.43 2.05
C PRO A 276 21.46 12.40 1.70
N LEU A 277 20.83 12.25 0.54
CA LEU A 277 19.88 13.25 0.01
C LEU A 277 18.50 13.24 0.70
N VAL A 278 18.05 12.09 1.18
CA VAL A 278 16.78 11.96 1.92
C VAL A 278 16.87 12.63 3.29
N ALA A 279 18.05 12.66 3.92
CA ALA A 279 18.27 13.36 5.19
C ALA A 279 18.27 14.88 5.03
N THR A 280 18.71 15.40 3.88
CA THR A 280 18.75 16.85 3.60
C THR A 280 17.37 17.41 3.23
N LEU A 281 16.52 16.63 2.54
CA LEU A 281 15.18 17.06 2.12
C LEU A 281 14.09 16.88 3.19
N LEU A 282 14.32 16.09 4.24
CA LEU A 282 13.40 15.94 5.38
C LEU A 282 13.67 16.91 6.54
N ASN A 283 14.73 17.73 6.44
CA ASN A 283 15.14 18.72 7.44
C ASN A 283 14.94 20.17 6.96
N GLN A 284 14.13 20.39 5.91
CA GLN A 284 13.66 21.71 5.45
C GLN A 284 12.13 21.74 5.52
#